data_AF-A0A9D7D390-F1
#
_entry.id   AF-A0A9D7D390-F1
#
_cell.length_a   1.000
_cell.length_b   1.000
_cell.length_c   1.000
_cell.angle_alpha   90.00
_cell.angle_beta   90.00
_cell.angle_gamma   90.00
#
_symmetry.space_group_name_H-M   'P 1'
#
loop_
_entity.id
_entity.type
_entity.pdbx_description
1 polymer ?
#
loop_
_entity_poly.entity_id
_entity_poly.type
_entity_poly.pdbx_seq_one_letter_code
_entity_poly.pdbx_strand_id
1 'polypeptide(L)'
;MSELTLLRVLLLLAMAMGPLGTHRFFFAEQSRLRVGAHVLALACAALGLFLDAPVLCGAWLLFCAGSFALFLGERASREGAAALRSPDVLAASVPFLFSNIAAVWLVGGANDLRILGYGTAFSYYAALHGNVLGWILVGALAGLAQRGGPERRVYLASVLVCLVSFLLLAFGIDQLRALKPLGVVGLSLALPASQLAFLRSVWPTPSHRLRTRLRQPRRPRLHDGARVAQRALDAGVPRRRWAPRHGLGPRHDQRPHRRAVLPSRRQARPGAQKLNPT
;
A
#
# COMPACT_ATOMS: atom_id res chain seq x y z
N MET A 1 -8.49 -5.00 36.18
CA MET A 1 -7.41 -4.54 35.28
C MET A 1 -7.20 -3.06 35.52
N SER A 2 -5.96 -2.60 35.65
CA SER A 2 -5.67 -1.16 35.66
C SER A 2 -5.84 -0.56 34.26
N GLU A 3 -6.11 0.74 34.18
CA GLU A 3 -6.18 1.50 32.91
C GLU A 3 -4.93 1.27 32.05
N LEU A 4 -3.75 1.30 32.68
CA LEU A 4 -2.48 1.08 32.00
C LEU A 4 -2.38 -0.33 31.39
N THR A 5 -2.91 -1.34 32.07
CA THR A 5 -2.94 -2.72 31.55
C THR A 5 -3.83 -2.81 30.32
N LEU A 6 -5.03 -2.21 30.37
CA LEU A 6 -5.94 -2.18 29.23
C LEU A 6 -5.29 -1.46 28.04
N LEU A 7 -4.62 -0.33 28.28
CA LEU A 7 -3.93 0.44 27.25
C LEU A 7 -2.80 -0.36 26.58
N ARG A 8 -2.00 -1.12 27.36
CA ARG A 8 -0.98 -2.03 26.83
C ARG A 8 -1.58 -3.11 25.92
N VAL A 9 -2.71 -3.71 26.32
CA VAL A 9 -3.41 -4.73 25.52
C VAL A 9 -3.93 -4.13 24.21
N LEU A 10 -4.59 -2.96 24.26
CA LEU A 10 -5.08 -2.28 23.07
C LEU A 10 -3.95 -1.88 22.11
N LEU A 11 -2.81 -1.45 22.66
CA LEU A 11 -1.62 -1.13 21.88
C LEU A 11 -1.07 -2.35 21.14
N LEU A 12 -0.92 -3.49 21.82
CA LEU A 12 -0.48 -4.74 21.18
C LEU A 12 -1.47 -5.20 20.11
N LEU A 13 -2.78 -5.06 20.34
CA LEU A 13 -3.79 -5.37 19.34
C LEU A 13 -3.64 -4.49 18.10
N ALA A 14 -3.45 -3.18 18.27
CA ALA A 14 -3.22 -2.25 17.17
C ALA A 14 -1.93 -2.57 16.39
N MET A 15 -0.84 -2.91 17.10
CA MET A 15 0.44 -3.33 16.52
C MET A 15 0.33 -4.66 15.75
N ALA A 16 -0.54 -5.57 16.17
CA ALA A 16 -0.83 -6.79 15.44
C ALA A 16 -1.64 -6.51 14.16
N MET A 17 -2.72 -5.73 14.27
CA MET A 17 -3.66 -5.51 13.16
C MET A 17 -3.11 -4.62 12.05
N GLY A 18 -2.38 -3.55 12.38
CA GLY A 18 -1.94 -2.54 11.42
C GLY A 18 -1.15 -3.12 10.25
N PRO A 19 -0.02 -3.79 10.50
CA PRO A 19 0.80 -4.36 9.43
C PRO A 19 0.13 -5.56 8.74
N LEU A 20 -0.62 -6.40 9.47
CA LEU A 20 -1.29 -7.57 8.87
C LEU A 20 -2.40 -7.17 7.88
N GLY A 21 -3.14 -6.11 8.19
CA GLY A 21 -4.23 -5.63 7.33
C GLY A 21 -3.75 -4.95 6.04
N THR A 22 -2.49 -4.51 5.99
CA THR A 22 -2.00 -3.60 4.95
C THR A 22 -0.74 -4.06 4.22
N HIS A 23 -0.06 -5.11 4.70
CA HIS A 23 1.15 -5.66 4.10
C HIS A 23 0.99 -5.95 2.59
N ARG A 24 -0.17 -6.47 2.19
CA ARG A 24 -0.50 -6.78 0.79
C ARG A 24 -0.65 -5.56 -0.11
N PHE A 25 -0.90 -4.37 0.46
CA PHE A 25 -1.05 -3.15 -0.33
C PHE A 25 0.30 -2.49 -0.63
N PHE A 26 1.28 -2.61 0.26
CA PHE A 26 2.56 -1.90 0.14
C PHE A 26 3.71 -2.76 -0.38
N PHE A 27 3.65 -4.08 -0.16
CA PHE A 27 4.64 -5.04 -0.64
C PHE A 27 4.02 -5.99 -1.65
N ALA A 28 4.74 -6.31 -2.73
CA ALA A 28 4.21 -7.16 -3.78
C ALA A 28 4.12 -8.65 -3.38
N GLU A 29 5.02 -9.11 -2.50
CA GLU A 29 5.10 -10.52 -2.10
C GLU A 29 5.05 -10.72 -0.59
N GLN A 30 4.29 -11.72 -0.16
CA GLN A 30 4.29 -12.13 1.24
C GLN A 30 5.57 -12.92 1.55
N SER A 31 6.46 -12.33 2.36
CA SER A 31 7.67 -13.00 2.83
C SER A 31 7.42 -13.62 4.20
N ARG A 32 7.62 -14.94 4.32
CA ARG A 32 7.51 -15.66 5.61
C ARG A 32 8.48 -15.09 6.65
N LEU A 33 9.67 -14.64 6.22
CA LEU A 33 10.66 -14.01 7.09
C LEU A 33 10.13 -12.71 7.71
N ARG A 34 9.41 -11.88 6.94
CA ARG A 34 8.80 -10.64 7.46
C ARG A 34 7.70 -10.93 8.47
N VAL A 35 6.86 -11.93 8.21
CA VAL A 35 5.83 -12.35 9.17
C VAL A 35 6.47 -12.86 10.47
N GLY A 36 7.53 -13.69 10.35
CA GLY A 36 8.30 -14.15 11.51
C GLY A 36 8.93 -12.98 12.28
N ALA A 37 9.54 -12.02 11.60
CA ALA A 37 10.12 -10.82 12.22
C ALA A 37 9.06 -9.96 12.91
N HIS A 38 7.86 -9.81 12.33
CA HIS A 38 6.74 -9.11 12.94
C HIS A 38 6.31 -9.83 14.23
N VAL A 39 6.02 -11.12 14.16
CA VAL A 39 5.59 -11.92 15.33
C VAL A 39 6.64 -11.87 16.43
N LEU A 40 7.93 -12.02 16.09
CA LEU A 40 9.02 -11.93 17.06
C LEU A 40 9.10 -10.54 17.71
N ALA A 41 9.05 -9.46 16.92
CA ALA A 41 9.09 -8.10 17.44
C ALA A 41 7.87 -7.80 18.32
N LEU A 42 6.67 -8.30 17.96
CA LEU A 42 5.46 -8.17 18.75
C LEU A 42 5.57 -8.95 20.07
N ALA A 43 6.12 -10.16 20.04
CA ALA A 43 6.37 -10.95 21.24
C ALA A 43 7.37 -10.24 22.17
N CYS A 44 8.49 -9.73 21.64
CA CYS A 44 9.43 -8.94 22.43
C CYS A 44 8.78 -7.70 23.07
N ALA A 45 7.95 -6.97 22.32
CA ALA A 45 7.22 -5.84 22.86
C ALA A 45 6.23 -6.25 23.96
N ALA A 46 5.50 -7.36 23.78
CA ALA A 46 4.60 -7.89 24.80
C ALA A 46 5.37 -8.26 26.08
N LEU A 47 6.47 -9.00 25.96
CA LEU A 47 7.33 -9.34 27.10
C LEU A 47 7.87 -8.06 27.77
N GLY A 48 8.33 -7.07 26.99
CA GLY A 48 8.83 -5.82 27.53
C GLY A 48 7.78 -4.98 28.26
N LEU A 49 6.51 -5.07 27.85
CA LEU A 49 5.40 -4.36 28.50
C LEU A 49 4.86 -5.06 29.76
N PHE A 50 5.10 -6.36 29.94
CA PHE A 50 4.50 -7.15 31.02
C PHE A 50 5.50 -7.83 31.98
N LEU A 51 6.78 -7.94 31.65
CA LEU A 51 7.80 -8.67 32.44
C LEU A 51 8.97 -7.79 32.90
N ASP A 52 8.74 -6.50 33.17
CA ASP A 52 9.76 -5.55 33.65
C ASP A 52 11.06 -5.51 32.82
N ALA A 53 10.95 -5.81 31.52
CA ALA A 53 12.06 -5.83 30.57
C ALA A 53 11.86 -4.79 29.44
N PRO A 54 11.72 -3.49 29.76
CA PRO A 54 11.25 -2.46 28.81
C PRO A 54 12.20 -2.23 27.62
N VAL A 55 13.47 -2.65 27.73
CA VAL A 55 14.45 -2.63 26.64
C VAL A 55 13.99 -3.51 25.45
N LEU A 56 13.22 -4.57 25.70
CA LEU A 56 12.69 -5.45 24.66
C LEU A 56 11.72 -4.73 23.70
N CYS A 57 11.09 -3.63 24.14
CA CYS A 57 10.26 -2.79 23.27
C CYS A 57 11.06 -2.16 22.12
N GLY A 58 12.39 -2.04 22.26
CA GLY A 58 13.28 -1.59 21.19
C GLY A 58 13.24 -2.49 19.95
N ALA A 59 12.95 -3.78 20.10
CA ALA A 59 12.79 -4.70 18.98
C ALA A 59 11.66 -4.26 18.02
N TRP A 60 10.59 -3.67 18.56
CA TRP A 60 9.50 -3.13 17.75
C TRP A 60 9.94 -1.92 16.91
N LEU A 61 10.70 -1.01 17.51
CA LEU A 61 11.27 0.13 16.80
C LEU A 61 12.20 -0.31 15.67
N LEU A 62 13.07 -1.27 15.92
CA LEU A 62 13.95 -1.85 14.89
C LEU A 62 13.15 -2.51 13.77
N PHE A 63 12.08 -3.25 14.12
CA PHE A 63 11.19 -3.84 13.12
C PHE A 63 10.49 -2.79 12.25
N CYS A 64 9.97 -1.70 12.83
CA CYS A 64 9.35 -0.60 12.09
C CYS A 64 10.35 0.13 11.18
N ALA A 65 11.55 0.42 11.68
CA ALA A 65 12.61 1.08 10.91
C ALA A 65 13.11 0.18 9.77
N GLY A 66 13.38 -1.09 10.06
CA GLY A 66 13.78 -2.07 9.06
C GLY A 66 12.72 -2.29 7.98
N SER A 67 11.44 -2.38 8.38
CA SER A 67 10.33 -2.52 7.43
C SER A 67 10.22 -1.30 6.50
N PHE A 68 10.45 -0.09 7.03
CA PHE A 68 10.45 1.12 6.22
C PHE A 68 11.65 1.18 5.26
N ALA A 69 12.84 0.82 5.73
CA ALA A 69 14.03 0.75 4.89
C ALA A 69 13.87 -0.28 3.75
N LEU A 70 13.29 -1.44 4.05
CA LEU A 70 12.96 -2.46 3.05
C LEU A 70 11.94 -1.95 2.03
N PHE A 71 10.90 -1.21 2.47
CA PHE A 71 9.93 -0.59 1.58
C PHE A 71 10.60 0.38 0.60
N LEU A 72 11.46 1.28 1.10
CA LEU A 72 12.18 2.24 0.24
C LEU A 72 13.16 1.52 -0.70
N GLY A 73 13.87 0.50 -0.21
CA GLY A 73 14.78 -0.30 -1.02
C GLY A 73 14.09 -1.06 -2.15
N GLU A 74 12.91 -1.66 -1.88
CA GLU A 74 12.10 -2.36 -2.88
C GLU A 74 11.60 -1.39 -3.96
N ARG A 75 11.14 -0.19 -3.55
CA ARG A 75 10.69 0.86 -4.49
C ARG A 75 11.84 1.40 -5.33
N ALA A 76 12.98 1.73 -4.72
CA ALA A 76 14.15 2.21 -5.43
C ALA A 76 14.68 1.18 -6.45
N SER A 77 14.64 -0.10 -6.11
CA SER A 77 15.10 -1.18 -6.99
C SER A 77 14.17 -1.43 -8.19
N ARG A 78 12.86 -1.28 -8.00
CA ARG A 78 11.86 -1.53 -9.07
C ARG A 78 11.60 -0.33 -9.95
N GLU A 79 11.51 0.86 -9.36
CA GLU A 79 11.07 2.09 -10.05
C GLU A 79 12.21 3.09 -10.25
N GLY A 80 13.40 2.80 -9.70
CA GLY A 80 14.57 3.69 -9.71
C GLY A 80 14.59 4.68 -8.54
N ALA A 81 15.78 5.15 -8.17
CA ALA A 81 15.97 6.05 -7.02
C ALA A 81 15.20 7.39 -7.15
N ALA A 82 14.97 7.88 -8.36
CA ALA A 82 14.19 9.10 -8.60
C ALA A 82 12.72 8.94 -8.20
N ALA A 83 12.17 7.72 -8.27
CA ALA A 83 10.77 7.44 -7.92
C ALA A 83 10.48 7.65 -6.43
N LEU A 84 11.49 7.62 -5.56
CA LEU A 84 11.35 7.92 -4.13
C LEU A 84 10.85 9.34 -3.86
N ARG A 85 11.04 10.26 -4.81
CA ARG A 85 10.54 11.63 -4.74
C ARG A 85 9.13 11.79 -5.32
N SER A 86 8.55 10.73 -5.87
CA SER A 86 7.20 10.79 -6.43
C SER A 86 6.16 10.96 -5.32
N PRO A 87 5.07 11.68 -5.58
CA PRO A 87 4.01 11.87 -4.58
C PRO A 87 3.37 10.54 -4.16
N ASP A 88 3.36 9.52 -5.03
CA ASP A 88 2.84 8.20 -4.69
C ASP A 88 3.70 7.50 -3.65
N VAL A 89 5.03 7.49 -3.85
CA VAL A 89 5.95 6.85 -2.91
C VAL A 89 5.98 7.62 -1.59
N LEU A 90 5.93 8.95 -1.64
CA LEU A 90 5.82 9.79 -0.44
C LEU A 90 4.55 9.48 0.35
N ALA A 91 3.39 9.43 -0.30
CA ALA A 91 2.12 9.08 0.36
C ALA A 91 2.14 7.64 0.90
N ALA A 92 2.68 6.69 0.14
CA ALA A 92 2.82 5.31 0.55
C ALA A 92 3.81 5.10 1.72
N SER A 93 4.74 6.05 1.92
CA SER A 93 5.67 6.04 3.06
C SER A 93 5.01 6.47 4.37
N VAL A 94 3.89 7.20 4.31
CA VAL A 94 3.29 7.81 5.50
C VAL A 94 2.89 6.79 6.57
N PRO A 95 2.23 5.65 6.27
CA PRO A 95 1.93 4.63 7.29
C PRO A 95 3.18 4.06 7.98
N PHE A 96 4.30 3.95 7.26
CA PHE A 96 5.58 3.52 7.83
C PHE A 96 6.18 4.60 8.74
N LEU A 97 6.07 5.88 8.38
CA LEU A 97 6.48 6.98 9.25
C LEU A 97 5.68 6.99 10.56
N PHE A 98 4.35 6.83 10.47
CA PHE A 98 3.50 6.70 11.64
C PHE A 98 3.88 5.50 12.52
N SER A 99 4.26 4.37 11.92
CA SER A 99 4.74 3.20 12.67
C SER A 99 6.01 3.49 13.44
N ASN A 100 6.97 4.20 12.83
CA ASN A 100 8.21 4.59 13.49
C ASN A 100 7.94 5.59 14.63
N ILE A 101 7.09 6.60 14.40
CA ILE A 101 6.69 7.55 15.45
C ILE A 101 6.02 6.82 16.61
N ALA A 102 5.06 5.92 16.31
CA ALA A 102 4.39 5.13 17.33
C ALA A 102 5.34 4.22 18.11
N ALA A 103 6.34 3.63 17.43
CA ALA A 103 7.35 2.80 18.07
C ALA A 103 8.27 3.60 19.00
N VAL A 104 8.65 4.82 18.62
CA VAL A 104 9.39 5.75 19.50
C VAL A 104 8.58 6.04 20.77
N TRP A 105 7.28 6.29 20.64
CA TRP A 105 6.39 6.49 21.78
C TRP A 105 6.23 5.25 22.66
N LEU A 106 6.15 4.05 22.06
CA LEU A 106 6.15 2.79 22.80
C LEU A 106 7.44 2.63 23.64
N VAL A 107 8.60 2.81 23.00
CA VAL A 107 9.91 2.70 23.68
C VAL A 107 10.03 3.76 24.78
N GLY A 108 9.61 4.99 24.49
CA GLY A 108 9.59 6.09 25.45
C GLY A 108 8.69 5.82 26.66
N GLY A 109 7.50 5.27 26.44
CA GLY A 109 6.59 4.89 27.52
C GLY A 109 7.12 3.71 28.35
N ALA A 110 7.67 2.69 27.69
CA ALA A 110 8.20 1.50 28.37
C ALA A 110 9.42 1.81 29.24
N ASN A 111 10.31 2.71 28.78
CA ASN A 111 11.55 3.05 29.47
C ASN A 111 11.48 4.38 30.26
N ASP A 112 10.27 4.95 30.43
CA ASP A 112 10.01 6.26 31.06
C ASP A 112 10.94 7.39 30.58
N LEU A 113 11.16 7.49 29.26
CA LEU A 113 12.07 8.49 28.68
C LEU A 113 11.48 9.92 28.65
N ARG A 114 10.21 10.08 29.05
CA ARG A 114 9.48 11.36 29.10
C ARG A 114 9.64 12.21 27.83
N ILE A 115 9.47 11.57 26.68
CA ILE A 115 9.54 12.22 25.37
C ILE A 115 8.51 13.36 25.33
N LEU A 116 8.96 14.60 25.07
CA LEU A 116 8.14 15.81 25.13
C LEU A 116 7.40 15.99 26.48
N GLY A 117 8.02 15.58 27.59
CA GLY A 117 7.44 15.71 28.93
C GLY A 117 6.29 14.74 29.23
N TYR A 118 5.92 13.86 28.31
CA TYR A 118 4.81 12.93 28.50
C TYR A 118 5.18 11.74 29.38
N GLY A 119 4.35 11.48 30.39
CA GLY A 119 4.46 10.26 31.20
C GLY A 119 4.12 8.98 30.41
N THR A 120 4.31 7.83 31.05
CA THR A 120 4.10 6.50 30.45
C THR A 120 2.73 6.30 29.81
N ALA A 121 1.64 6.65 30.50
CA ALA A 121 0.29 6.46 29.98
C ALA A 121 0.06 7.27 28.70
N PHE A 122 0.46 8.55 28.70
CA PHE A 122 0.29 9.42 27.54
C PHE A 122 1.16 8.99 26.36
N SER A 123 2.37 8.48 26.64
CA SER A 123 3.23 7.86 25.61
C SER A 123 2.55 6.65 24.96
N TYR A 124 1.90 5.77 25.72
CA TYR A 124 1.15 4.66 25.15
C TYR A 124 -0.12 5.11 24.39
N TYR A 125 -0.81 6.16 24.85
CA TYR A 125 -1.91 6.76 24.08
C TYR A 125 -1.43 7.32 22.73
N ALA A 126 -0.27 8.00 22.72
CA ALA A 126 0.35 8.51 21.49
C ALA A 126 0.77 7.36 20.55
N ALA A 127 1.36 6.29 21.08
CA ALA A 127 1.70 5.09 20.32
C ALA A 127 0.46 4.41 19.73
N LEU A 128 -0.63 4.29 20.51
CA LEU A 128 -1.88 3.70 20.05
C LEU A 128 -2.50 4.53 18.92
N HIS A 129 -2.59 5.85 19.10
CA HIS A 129 -3.09 6.77 18.07
C HIS A 129 -2.26 6.69 16.79
N GLY A 130 -0.93 6.65 16.91
CA GLY A 130 -0.04 6.54 15.76
C GLY A 130 -0.27 5.25 14.96
N ASN A 131 -0.44 4.10 15.63
CA ASN A 131 -0.73 2.83 14.96
C ASN A 131 -2.11 2.83 14.28
N VAL A 132 -3.15 3.29 14.98
CA VAL A 132 -4.53 3.31 14.47
C VAL A 132 -4.67 4.30 13.31
N LEU A 133 -4.29 5.56 13.51
CA LEU A 133 -4.40 6.60 12.47
C LEU A 133 -3.51 6.28 11.28
N GLY A 134 -2.27 5.87 11.52
CA GLY A 134 -1.29 5.58 10.48
C GLY A 134 -1.74 4.46 9.55
N TRP A 135 -2.16 3.32 10.09
CA TRP A 135 -2.49 2.15 9.27
C TRP A 135 -3.94 2.09 8.81
N ILE A 136 -4.90 2.42 9.67
CA ILE A 136 -6.32 2.26 9.33
C ILE A 136 -6.78 3.41 8.47
N LEU A 137 -6.57 4.65 8.91
CA LEU A 137 -7.07 5.82 8.20
C LEU A 137 -6.15 6.20 7.05
N VAL A 138 -4.90 6.56 7.36
CA VAL A 138 -3.95 7.08 6.36
C VAL A 138 -3.50 5.97 5.41
N GLY A 139 -3.29 4.75 5.92
CA GLY A 139 -3.01 3.57 5.10
C GLY A 139 -4.12 3.25 4.09
N ALA A 140 -5.39 3.37 4.48
CA ALA A 140 -6.51 3.19 3.55
C ALA A 140 -6.53 4.28 2.47
N LEU A 141 -6.31 5.55 2.82
CA LEU A 141 -6.23 6.64 1.86
C LEU A 141 -5.06 6.47 0.87
N ALA A 142 -3.88 6.06 1.36
CA ALA A 142 -2.73 5.76 0.53
C ALA A 142 -3.02 4.58 -0.41
N GLY A 143 -3.70 3.53 0.07
CA GLY A 143 -4.15 2.41 -0.75
C GLY A 143 -5.16 2.83 -1.83
N LEU A 144 -6.12 3.72 -1.51
CA LEU A 144 -7.05 4.29 -2.48
C LEU A 144 -6.33 5.12 -3.55
N ALA A 145 -5.33 5.91 -3.17
CA ALA A 145 -4.51 6.68 -4.12
C ALA A 145 -3.79 5.76 -5.13
N GLN A 146 -3.27 4.62 -4.68
CA GLN A 146 -2.57 3.66 -5.55
C GLN A 146 -3.49 2.96 -6.55
N ARG A 147 -4.77 2.78 -6.25
CA ARG A 147 -5.75 2.20 -7.19
C ARG A 147 -6.03 3.09 -8.40
N GLY A 148 -5.61 4.35 -8.38
CA GLY A 148 -5.84 5.30 -9.44
C GLY A 148 -7.27 5.83 -9.47
N GLY A 149 -7.66 6.42 -10.61
CA GLY A 149 -8.97 7.04 -10.80
C GLY A 149 -8.97 8.56 -10.70
N PRO A 150 -10.13 9.20 -10.95
CA PRO A 150 -10.25 10.66 -11.06
C PRO A 150 -9.89 11.37 -9.75
N GLU A 151 -10.20 10.76 -8.61
CA GLU A 151 -10.00 11.36 -7.29
C GLU A 151 -8.61 11.10 -6.67
N ARG A 152 -7.69 10.45 -7.41
CA ARG A 152 -6.37 10.06 -6.90
C ARG A 152 -5.61 11.23 -6.25
N ARG A 153 -5.67 12.42 -6.84
CA ARG A 153 -4.98 13.62 -6.32
C ARG A 153 -5.50 14.04 -4.95
N VAL A 154 -6.81 13.89 -4.71
CA VAL A 154 -7.43 14.20 -3.42
C VAL A 154 -6.89 13.25 -2.35
N TYR A 155 -6.84 11.95 -2.63
CA TYR A 155 -6.29 10.98 -1.66
C TYR A 155 -4.82 11.22 -1.34
N LEU A 156 -3.98 11.51 -2.36
CA LEU A 156 -2.57 11.85 -2.14
C LEU A 156 -2.43 13.10 -1.26
N ALA A 157 -3.17 14.16 -1.57
CA ALA A 157 -3.15 15.39 -0.79
C ALA A 157 -3.62 15.13 0.65
N SER A 158 -4.72 14.40 0.84
CA SER A 158 -5.24 14.07 2.16
C SER A 158 -4.24 13.28 2.99
N VAL A 159 -3.53 12.30 2.42
CA VAL A 159 -2.48 11.54 3.15
C VAL A 159 -1.37 12.46 3.65
N LEU A 160 -0.86 13.35 2.79
CA LEU A 160 0.23 14.26 3.16
C LEU A 160 -0.22 15.33 4.16
N VAL A 161 -1.42 15.89 3.96
CA VAL A 161 -2.01 16.85 4.91
C VAL A 161 -2.26 16.18 6.27
N CYS A 162 -2.76 14.94 6.29
CA CYS A 162 -2.93 14.19 7.53
C CYS A 162 -1.61 14.01 8.29
N LEU A 163 -0.52 13.70 7.60
CA LEU A 163 0.81 13.59 8.22
C LEU A 163 1.26 14.93 8.82
N VAL A 164 1.24 16.00 8.02
CA VAL A 164 1.69 17.33 8.47
C VAL A 164 0.81 17.81 9.63
N SER A 165 -0.50 17.70 9.52
CA SER A 165 -1.43 18.09 10.56
C SER A 165 -1.25 17.29 11.85
N PHE A 166 -0.98 15.99 11.76
CA PHE A 166 -0.67 15.17 12.93
C PHE A 166 0.59 15.65 13.64
N LEU A 167 1.66 15.97 12.90
CA LEU A 167 2.89 16.52 13.48
C LEU A 167 2.63 17.88 14.13
N LEU A 168 1.87 18.78 13.48
CA LEU A 168 1.50 20.07 14.04
C LEU A 168 0.70 19.94 15.34
N LEU A 169 -0.20 18.96 15.42
CA LEU A 169 -0.93 18.66 16.66
C LEU A 169 0.01 18.11 17.74
N ALA A 170 0.89 17.16 17.39
CA ALA A 170 1.83 16.57 18.33
C ALA A 170 2.76 17.62 18.94
N PHE A 171 3.39 18.47 18.12
CA PHE A 171 4.23 19.57 18.60
C PHE A 171 3.41 20.68 19.29
N GLY A 172 2.16 20.88 18.88
CA GLY A 172 1.30 21.92 19.40
C GLY A 172 0.68 21.64 20.78
N ILE A 173 0.67 20.39 21.23
CA ILE A 173 0.17 20.04 22.57
C ILE A 173 1.17 20.48 23.65
N ASP A 174 2.47 20.34 23.41
CA ASP A 174 3.50 20.56 24.44
C ASP A 174 4.22 21.92 24.29
N GLN A 175 4.78 22.21 23.11
CA GLN A 175 5.74 23.32 22.96
C GLN A 175 5.18 24.53 22.20
N LEU A 176 4.31 24.30 21.20
CA LEU A 176 3.93 25.35 20.24
C LEU A 176 2.42 25.43 20.06
N ARG A 177 1.70 25.92 21.09
CA ARG A 177 0.22 25.99 21.13
C ARG A 177 -0.42 26.59 19.88
N ALA A 178 0.26 27.55 19.23
CA ALA A 178 -0.21 28.20 18.00
C ALA A 178 -0.27 27.25 16.77
N LEU A 179 0.43 26.11 16.77
CA LEU A 179 0.40 25.14 15.68
C LEU A 179 -0.83 24.22 15.73
N LYS A 180 -1.39 24.00 16.93
CA LYS A 180 -2.51 23.08 17.12
C LYS A 180 -3.73 23.46 16.24
N PRO A 181 -4.18 24.72 16.16
CA PRO A 181 -5.29 25.11 15.28
C PRO A 181 -5.05 24.78 13.81
N LEU A 182 -3.82 24.98 13.30
CA LEU A 182 -3.45 24.65 11.92
C LEU A 182 -3.56 23.15 11.66
N GLY A 183 -3.09 22.34 12.61
CA GLY A 183 -3.24 20.89 12.57
C GLY A 183 -4.71 20.46 12.53
N VAL A 184 -5.55 21.02 13.41
CA VAL A 184 -7.00 20.75 13.43
C VAL A 184 -7.64 21.11 12.10
N VAL A 185 -7.42 22.32 11.58
CA VAL A 185 -8.00 22.78 10.31
C VAL A 185 -7.62 21.84 9.17
N GLY A 186 -6.34 21.44 9.08
CA GLY A 186 -5.90 20.52 8.02
C GLY A 186 -6.60 19.17 8.07
N LEU A 187 -6.78 18.57 9.26
CA LEU A 187 -7.55 17.32 9.40
C LEU A 187 -9.04 17.52 9.09
N SER A 188 -9.64 18.61 9.57
CA SER A 188 -11.04 18.96 9.34
C SER A 188 -11.37 19.18 7.86
N LEU A 189 -10.38 19.48 7.03
CA LEU A 189 -10.55 19.59 5.58
C LEU A 189 -10.17 18.28 4.86
N ALA A 190 -9.02 17.70 5.20
CA ALA A 190 -8.49 16.52 4.50
C ALA A 190 -9.38 15.28 4.63
N LEU A 191 -9.94 15.05 5.82
CA LEU A 191 -10.77 13.87 6.08
C LEU A 191 -12.12 13.96 5.36
N PRO A 192 -12.93 15.03 5.51
CA PRO A 192 -14.19 15.12 4.76
C PRO A 192 -13.98 15.15 3.24
N ALA A 193 -12.92 15.81 2.75
CA ALA A 193 -12.62 15.81 1.32
C ALA A 193 -12.35 14.38 0.79
N SER A 194 -11.58 13.59 1.54
CA SER A 194 -11.31 12.19 1.18
C SER A 194 -12.56 11.30 1.25
N GLN A 195 -13.43 11.52 2.23
CA GLN A 195 -14.71 10.80 2.34
C GLN A 195 -15.66 11.16 1.19
N LEU A 196 -15.75 12.44 0.82
CA LEU A 196 -16.55 12.89 -0.31
C LEU A 196 -16.02 12.33 -1.64
N ALA A 197 -14.71 12.33 -1.83
CA ALA A 197 -14.06 11.67 -2.97
C ALA A 197 -14.38 10.18 -3.04
N PHE A 198 -14.35 9.49 -1.90
CA PHE A 198 -14.75 8.09 -1.81
C PHE A 198 -16.21 7.91 -2.22
N LEU A 199 -17.14 8.65 -1.60
CA LEU A 199 -18.57 8.59 -1.93
C LEU A 199 -18.84 8.84 -3.42
N ARG A 200 -18.17 9.82 -4.04
CA ARG A 200 -18.29 10.08 -5.49
C ARG A 200 -17.81 8.90 -6.34
N SER A 201 -16.79 8.17 -5.88
CA SER A 201 -16.25 7.02 -6.61
C SER A 201 -17.14 5.77 -6.52
N VAL A 202 -17.89 5.60 -5.43
CA VAL A 202 -18.80 4.45 -5.23
C VAL A 202 -20.24 4.75 -5.61
N TRP A 203 -20.68 6.01 -5.65
CA TRP A 203 -22.04 6.38 -6.00
C TRP A 203 -22.19 6.52 -7.53
N PRO A 204 -22.84 5.57 -8.22
CA PRO A 204 -22.99 5.63 -9.66
C PRO A 204 -23.91 6.80 -10.04
N THR A 205 -23.39 7.74 -10.83
CA THR A 205 -24.21 8.78 -11.45
C THR A 205 -25.26 8.11 -12.35
N PRO A 206 -26.56 8.49 -12.28
CA PRO A 206 -27.64 7.83 -13.03
C PRO A 206 -27.39 7.72 -14.54
N SER A 207 -26.65 8.67 -15.12
CA SER A 207 -26.25 8.72 -16.53
C SER A 207 -25.35 7.55 -16.97
N HIS A 208 -24.61 6.92 -16.06
CA HIS A 208 -23.74 5.78 -16.39
C HIS A 208 -24.56 4.49 -16.57
N ARG A 209 -25.68 4.31 -15.85
CA ARG A 209 -26.55 3.13 -15.98
C ARG A 209 -27.27 3.09 -17.32
N LEU A 210 -27.70 4.25 -17.82
CA LEU A 210 -28.35 4.37 -19.13
C LEU A 210 -27.39 4.09 -20.29
N ARG A 211 -26.13 4.55 -20.22
CA ARG A 211 -25.13 4.23 -21.24
C ARG A 211 -24.73 2.76 -21.25
N THR A 212 -24.56 2.10 -20.10
CA THR A 212 -24.27 0.65 -20.09
C THR A 212 -25.45 -0.21 -20.54
N ARG A 213 -26.70 0.23 -20.36
CA ARG A 213 -27.88 -0.48 -20.90
C ARG A 213 -28.04 -0.32 -22.41
N LEU A 214 -27.69 0.85 -22.96
CA LEU A 214 -27.79 1.12 -24.40
C LEU A 214 -26.61 0.58 -25.21
N ARG A 215 -25.48 0.23 -24.55
CA ARG A 215 -24.27 -0.28 -25.20
C ARG A 215 -24.05 -1.78 -25.05
N GLN A 216 -24.98 -2.53 -24.46
CA GLN A 216 -25.02 -3.96 -24.71
C GLN A 216 -25.64 -4.19 -26.08
N PRO A 217 -24.86 -4.50 -27.14
CA PRO A 217 -25.47 -5.06 -28.34
C PRO A 217 -26.27 -6.26 -27.88
N ARG A 218 -27.57 -6.31 -28.25
CA ARG A 218 -28.38 -7.52 -28.12
C ARG A 218 -27.53 -8.65 -28.66
N ARG A 219 -26.97 -9.49 -27.77
CA ARG A 219 -26.31 -10.72 -28.19
C ARG A 219 -27.36 -11.44 -29.03
N PRO A 220 -27.09 -11.76 -30.30
CA PRO A 220 -27.97 -12.66 -31.03
C PRO A 220 -28.12 -13.90 -30.17
N ARG A 221 -29.36 -14.29 -29.88
CA ARG A 221 -29.69 -15.50 -29.15
C ARG A 221 -29.17 -16.68 -29.97
N LEU A 222 -27.90 -17.03 -29.77
CA LEU A 222 -27.25 -18.24 -30.28
C LEU A 222 -27.70 -19.49 -29.51
N HIS A 223 -28.95 -19.51 -29.02
CA HIS A 223 -29.51 -20.63 -28.26
C HIS A 223 -30.50 -21.49 -29.05
N ASP A 224 -30.80 -21.16 -30.30
CA ASP A 224 -31.63 -22.05 -31.13
C ASP A 224 -30.83 -23.16 -31.82
N GLY A 225 -29.52 -22.98 -32.07
CA GLY A 225 -28.69 -24.05 -32.67
C GLY A 225 -28.38 -25.21 -31.71
N ALA A 226 -28.16 -24.93 -30.42
CA ALA A 226 -27.81 -25.96 -29.44
C ALA A 226 -29.00 -26.85 -29.07
N ARG A 227 -30.24 -26.32 -29.07
CA ARG A 227 -31.45 -27.13 -28.84
C ARG A 227 -31.80 -28.02 -30.02
N VAL A 228 -31.45 -27.64 -31.25
CA VAL A 228 -31.61 -28.50 -32.44
C VAL A 228 -30.60 -29.63 -32.45
N ALA A 229 -29.34 -29.38 -32.03
CA ALA A 229 -28.33 -30.43 -31.90
C ALA A 229 -28.64 -31.43 -30.77
N GLN A 230 -29.20 -30.97 -29.64
CA GLN A 230 -29.62 -31.85 -28.55
C GLN A 230 -30.79 -32.76 -28.94
N ARG A 231 -31.78 -32.23 -29.69
CA ARG A 231 -32.91 -33.04 -30.20
C ARG A 231 -32.51 -34.06 -31.26
N ALA A 232 -31.41 -33.84 -32.00
CA ALA A 232 -30.88 -34.82 -32.94
C ALA A 232 -30.14 -35.98 -32.25
N LEU A 233 -29.60 -35.75 -31.05
CA LEU A 233 -28.97 -36.80 -30.22
C LEU A 233 -30.01 -37.66 -29.49
N ASP A 234 -31.13 -37.07 -29.07
CA ASP A 234 -32.22 -37.79 -28.39
C ASP A 234 -33.10 -38.62 -29.35
N ALA A 235 -33.01 -38.39 -30.67
CA ALA A 235 -33.80 -39.09 -31.70
C ALA A 235 -33.15 -40.39 -32.24
N GLY A 236 -32.06 -40.88 -31.65
CA GLY A 236 -31.50 -42.21 -31.97
C GLY A 236 -31.00 -42.36 -33.41
N VAL A 237 -30.60 -41.28 -34.08
CA VAL A 237 -30.09 -41.35 -35.46
C VAL A 237 -28.68 -41.96 -35.45
N PRO A 238 -28.46 -43.12 -36.09
CA PRO A 238 -27.17 -43.80 -36.04
C PRO A 238 -26.10 -43.03 -36.81
N ARG A 239 -25.00 -42.71 -36.11
CA ARG A 239 -23.75 -42.18 -36.67
C ARG A 239 -23.19 -43.15 -37.71
N ARG A 240 -23.52 -42.95 -38.99
CA ARG A 240 -22.77 -43.53 -40.11
C ARG A 240 -21.99 -42.44 -40.85
N ARG A 241 -20.66 -42.63 -40.82
CA ARG A 241 -19.65 -42.19 -41.80
C ARG A 241 -19.61 -40.70 -42.15
N TRP A 242 -18.81 -39.95 -41.38
CA TRP A 242 -18.10 -38.78 -41.92
C TRP A 242 -16.66 -38.82 -41.43
N ALA A 243 -15.80 -39.48 -42.22
CA ALA A 243 -14.36 -39.34 -42.17
C ALA A 243 -13.91 -38.79 -43.53
N PRO A 244 -13.31 -37.58 -43.60
CA PRO A 244 -12.59 -37.15 -44.78
C PRO A 244 -11.14 -37.57 -44.69
N ARG A 245 -10.70 -38.16 -45.79
CA ARG A 245 -9.38 -38.71 -46.09
C ARG A 245 -8.29 -37.64 -46.09
N HIS A 246 -7.08 -38.10 -45.77
CA HIS A 246 -5.81 -37.46 -46.09
C HIS A 246 -5.77 -36.99 -47.56
N GLY A 247 -5.36 -35.73 -47.76
CA GLY A 247 -5.02 -35.15 -49.06
C GLY A 247 -3.65 -34.48 -48.98
N LEU A 248 -2.72 -34.99 -49.79
CA LEU A 248 -1.35 -34.54 -49.98
C LEU A 248 -1.26 -33.32 -50.93
N GLY A 249 -0.41 -32.36 -50.57
CA GLY A 249 0.34 -31.46 -51.48
C GLY A 249 -0.31 -30.11 -51.84
N PRO A 250 0.44 -29.14 -52.44
CA PRO A 250 1.89 -29.04 -52.66
C PRO A 250 2.53 -27.73 -52.13
N ARG A 251 3.87 -27.70 -52.20
CA ARG A 251 4.79 -26.56 -52.02
C ARG A 251 4.42 -25.33 -52.87
N HIS A 252 4.68 -24.13 -52.35
CA HIS A 252 5.16 -23.00 -53.18
C HIS A 252 5.99 -21.98 -52.36
N ASP A 253 7.16 -21.68 -52.93
CA ASP A 253 7.98 -20.46 -52.95
C ASP A 253 8.00 -19.48 -51.77
N GLN A 254 9.16 -19.26 -51.15
CA GLN A 254 10.22 -18.32 -51.60
C GLN A 254 9.74 -16.87 -51.79
N ARG A 255 10.06 -15.97 -50.86
CA ARG A 255 11.28 -15.14 -50.94
C ARG A 255 11.41 -14.15 -49.77
N PRO A 256 12.64 -13.69 -49.50
CA PRO A 256 13.01 -12.87 -48.35
C PRO A 256 12.99 -11.37 -48.70
N HIS A 257 13.02 -10.48 -47.69
CA HIS A 257 13.84 -9.25 -47.75
C HIS A 257 13.76 -8.38 -46.48
N ARG A 258 14.89 -7.71 -46.22
CA ARG A 258 15.17 -6.51 -45.40
C ARG A 258 15.70 -6.80 -44.00
N ARG A 259 17.03 -6.75 -43.80
CA ARG A 259 18.04 -5.67 -43.90
C ARG A 259 18.42 -5.19 -42.50
N ALA A 260 19.70 -5.39 -42.22
CA ALA A 260 20.50 -4.90 -41.11
C ALA A 260 20.32 -3.41 -40.79
N VAL A 261 20.47 -3.06 -39.50
CA VAL A 261 21.26 -1.90 -39.03
C VAL A 261 21.81 -2.20 -37.62
N LEU A 262 23.11 -2.51 -37.53
CA LEU A 262 24.03 -2.05 -36.46
C LEU A 262 24.55 -0.68 -36.92
N PRO A 263 24.81 0.33 -36.05
CA PRO A 263 25.92 0.32 -35.07
C PRO A 263 25.53 1.08 -33.76
N SER A 264 26.32 1.34 -32.72
CA SER A 264 27.73 1.68 -32.64
C SER A 264 28.22 1.60 -31.19
N ARG A 265 29.49 1.18 -31.05
CA ARG A 265 30.35 1.45 -29.90
C ARG A 265 30.57 2.96 -29.74
N ARG A 266 30.41 3.49 -28.53
CA ARG A 266 31.16 4.65 -28.01
C ARG A 266 31.76 4.21 -26.68
N GLN A 267 33.03 3.82 -26.68
CA GLN A 267 34.20 4.66 -26.37
C GLN A 267 34.13 5.27 -24.97
N ALA A 268 34.86 4.60 -24.07
CA ALA A 268 35.37 5.14 -22.83
C ALA A 268 36.33 6.32 -23.11
N ARG A 269 36.30 7.33 -22.24
CA ARG A 269 37.45 8.20 -21.96
C ARG A 269 37.54 8.42 -20.44
N PRO A 270 38.72 8.24 -19.84
CA PRO A 270 39.01 8.62 -18.47
C PRO A 270 39.40 10.10 -18.42
N GLY A 271 38.93 10.81 -17.40
CA GLY A 271 39.30 12.20 -17.14
C GLY A 271 39.51 12.39 -15.65
N ALA A 272 40.76 12.18 -15.22
CA ALA A 272 41.24 12.57 -13.92
C ALA A 272 41.31 14.11 -13.84
N GLN A 273 40.78 14.70 -12.77
CA GLN A 273 41.16 16.05 -12.38
C GLN A 273 41.44 16.06 -10.87
N LYS A 274 42.74 16.19 -10.58
CA LYS A 274 43.30 16.64 -9.31
C LYS A 274 42.88 18.09 -9.09
N LEU A 275 42.37 18.42 -7.91
CA LEU A 275 42.55 19.75 -7.32
C LEU A 275 42.88 19.56 -5.84
N ASN A 276 43.99 20.18 -5.46
CA ASN A 276 44.65 20.17 -4.16
C ASN A 276 44.06 21.28 -3.25
N PRO A 277 44.48 21.35 -1.98
CA PRO A 277 43.76 22.04 -0.91
C PRO A 277 44.13 23.51 -0.76
N THR A 278 43.22 24.25 -0.13
CA THR A 278 43.48 25.38 0.78
C THR A 278 42.39 25.38 1.82
#